data_AF-A0AA42N0U9-F1
#
_entry.id   AF-A0AA42N0U9-F1
#
_cell.length_a   1.000
_cell.length_b   1.000
_cell.length_c   1.000
_cell.angle_alpha   90.00
_cell.angle_beta   90.00
_cell.angle_gamma   90.00
#
_symmetry.space_group_name_H-M   'P 1'
#
loop_
_entity.id
_entity.type
_entity.pdbx_description
1 polymer ?
#
loop_
_entity_poly.entity_id
_entity_poly.type
_entity_poly.pdbx_seq_one_letter_code
_entity_poly.pdbx_strand_id
1 'polypeptide(L)'
;MRRLATTLLAGLAVAPSAALFIALLTGSLRQQRMTLEWPQLIDGGDSVVLELLLTSAPGALLVLLASAWLRRGALRVGAFIAGALLACILAAGLFAQAFGNTWSISEILAELVLAQLHLIALALLPGTLLVALLQRREG
;
A
#
# COMPACT_ATOMS: atom_id res chain seq x y z
N MET A 1 -0.71 -7.91 25.69
CA MET A 1 -0.99 -8.75 24.51
C MET A 1 -1.89 -8.05 23.48
N ARG A 2 -3.03 -7.48 23.86
CA ARG A 2 -3.98 -6.80 22.94
C ARG A 2 -3.33 -5.73 22.04
N ARG A 3 -2.48 -4.86 22.61
CA ARG A 3 -1.74 -3.81 21.87
C ARG A 3 -0.74 -4.33 20.84
N LEU A 4 -0.11 -5.47 21.10
CA LEU A 4 0.79 -6.12 20.13
C LEU A 4 -0.01 -6.71 18.97
N ALA A 5 -1.14 -7.37 19.28
CA ALA A 5 -2.01 -7.93 18.25
C ALA A 5 -2.60 -6.86 17.32
N THR A 6 -3.07 -5.72 17.85
CA THR A 6 -3.58 -4.62 17.01
C THR A 6 -2.49 -3.99 16.14
N THR A 7 -1.29 -3.85 16.68
CA THR A 7 -0.12 -3.32 15.95
C THR A 7 0.31 -4.26 14.83
N LEU A 8 0.34 -5.57 15.09
CA LEU A 8 0.63 -6.59 14.08
C LEU A 8 -0.44 -6.62 12.99
N LEU A 9 -1.73 -6.56 13.36
CA LEU A 9 -2.83 -6.49 12.39
C LEU A 9 -2.74 -5.21 11.53
N ALA A 10 -2.37 -4.08 12.12
CA ALA A 10 -2.16 -2.83 11.39
C ALA A 10 -0.99 -2.95 10.39
N GLY A 11 0.12 -3.58 10.78
CA GLY A 11 1.24 -3.86 9.88
C GLY A 11 0.87 -4.84 8.76
N LEU A 12 0.13 -5.91 9.09
CA LEU A 12 -0.34 -6.90 8.12
C LEU A 12 -1.30 -6.28 7.10
N ALA A 13 -2.08 -5.27 7.49
CA ALA A 13 -3.01 -4.56 6.62
C ALA A 13 -2.33 -3.62 5.60
N VAL A 14 -1.02 -3.37 5.72
CA VAL A 14 -0.27 -2.54 4.76
C VAL A 14 -0.14 -3.24 3.40
N ALA A 15 0.26 -4.52 3.39
CA ALA A 15 0.39 -5.31 2.17
C ALA A 15 -0.90 -5.40 1.33
N PRO A 16 -2.08 -5.77 1.89
CA PRO A 16 -3.32 -5.79 1.12
C PRO A 16 -3.78 -4.40 0.70
N SER A 17 -3.45 -3.33 1.44
CA SER A 17 -3.76 -1.95 0.99
C SER A 17 -2.96 -1.58 -0.26
N ALA A 18 -1.66 -1.90 -0.28
CA ALA A 18 -0.82 -1.72 -1.46
C ALA A 18 -1.27 -2.62 -2.62
N ALA A 19 -1.68 -3.87 -2.34
CA ALA A 19 -2.20 -4.80 -3.34
C ALA A 19 -3.47 -4.27 -3.99
N LEU A 20 -4.40 -3.76 -3.17
CA LEU A 20 -5.66 -3.20 -3.63
C LEU A 20 -5.43 -1.94 -4.45
N PHE A 21 -4.46 -1.10 -4.06
CA PHE A 21 -4.05 0.05 -4.86
C PHE A 21 -3.53 -0.36 -6.24
N ILE A 22 -2.60 -1.32 -6.32
CA ILE A 22 -2.10 -1.83 -7.61
C ILE A 22 -3.23 -2.46 -8.42
N ALA A 23 -4.18 -3.14 -7.78
CA ALA A 23 -5.35 -3.70 -8.46
C ALA A 23 -6.24 -2.63 -9.08
N LEU A 24 -6.58 -1.61 -8.30
CA LEU A 24 -7.39 -0.47 -8.76
C LEU A 24 -6.67 0.31 -9.86
N LEU A 25 -5.39 0.57 -9.68
CA LEU A 25 -4.55 1.26 -10.65
C LEU A 25 -4.49 0.50 -11.97
N THR A 26 -4.18 -0.81 -11.92
CA THR A 26 -4.18 -1.68 -13.11
C THR A 26 -5.55 -1.70 -13.78
N GLY A 27 -6.64 -1.80 -13.02
CA GLY A 27 -8.01 -1.75 -13.54
C GLY A 27 -8.34 -0.41 -14.23
N SER A 28 -7.95 0.71 -13.63
CA SER A 28 -8.16 2.06 -14.17
C SER A 28 -7.39 2.28 -15.47
N LEU A 29 -6.12 1.84 -15.51
CA LEU A 29 -5.27 1.93 -16.69
C LEU A 29 -5.74 0.97 -17.79
N ARG A 30 -6.28 -0.20 -17.44
CA ARG A 30 -6.86 -1.15 -18.40
C ARG A 30 -8.14 -0.63 -19.04
N GLN A 31 -8.96 0.10 -18.30
CA GLN A 31 -10.12 0.81 -18.88
C GLN A 31 -9.70 1.89 -19.89
N GLN A 32 -8.51 2.49 -19.70
CA GLN A 32 -7.97 3.51 -20.60
C GLN A 32 -7.13 2.92 -21.76
N ARG A 33 -6.50 1.76 -21.57
CA ARG A 33 -5.66 1.05 -22.54
C ARG A 33 -6.00 -0.44 -22.49
N MET A 34 -6.77 -0.90 -23.49
CA MET A 34 -7.49 -2.20 -23.52
C MET A 34 -6.67 -3.51 -23.37
N THR A 35 -5.37 -3.49 -23.04
CA THR A 35 -4.50 -4.69 -23.13
C THR A 35 -3.54 -4.91 -21.97
N LEU A 36 -3.79 -4.35 -20.77
CA LEU A 36 -2.94 -4.64 -19.60
C LEU A 36 -3.37 -5.93 -18.87
N GLU A 37 -2.52 -6.94 -18.96
CA GLU A 37 -2.49 -8.06 -18.01
C GLU A 37 -1.95 -7.59 -16.65
N TRP A 38 -2.13 -8.41 -15.60
CA TRP A 38 -1.63 -8.04 -14.27
C TRP A 38 -0.11 -7.83 -14.32
N PRO A 39 0.43 -6.75 -13.73
CA PRO A 39 1.83 -6.43 -13.88
C PRO A 39 2.71 -7.49 -13.18
N GLN A 40 3.52 -8.20 -13.96
CA GLN A 40 4.56 -9.12 -13.49
C GLN A 40 5.91 -8.50 -13.84
N LEU A 41 6.83 -8.37 -12.88
CA LEU A 41 8.13 -7.73 -13.12
C LEU A 41 9.20 -8.67 -13.67
N ILE A 42 9.11 -9.95 -13.35
CA ILE A 42 10.19 -10.90 -13.62
C ILE A 42 9.66 -11.96 -14.58
N ASP A 43 10.19 -11.95 -15.81
CA ASP A 43 10.17 -13.12 -16.69
C ASP A 43 10.82 -14.29 -15.93
N GLY A 44 9.99 -15.12 -15.27
CA GLY A 44 10.42 -16.29 -14.51
C GLY A 44 10.40 -16.20 -12.97
N GLY A 45 9.74 -15.19 -12.37
CA GLY A 45 9.66 -15.04 -10.90
C GLY A 45 8.40 -15.65 -10.27
N ASP A 46 8.59 -16.68 -9.43
CA ASP A 46 7.55 -17.61 -8.94
C ASP A 46 6.50 -17.06 -7.94
N SER A 47 6.42 -15.75 -7.65
CA SER A 47 5.27 -15.19 -6.89
C SER A 47 5.18 -13.66 -6.83
N VAL A 48 4.19 -13.09 -7.53
CA VAL A 48 3.73 -11.68 -7.39
C VAL A 48 3.47 -11.28 -5.93
N VAL A 49 3.02 -12.23 -5.11
CA VAL A 49 2.77 -12.02 -3.68
C VAL A 49 4.05 -11.65 -2.93
N LEU A 50 5.18 -12.26 -3.26
CA LEU A 50 6.46 -12.00 -2.58
C LEU A 50 6.98 -10.59 -2.90
N GLU A 51 6.92 -10.16 -4.16
CA GLU A 51 7.30 -8.80 -4.57
C GLU A 51 6.47 -7.75 -3.84
N LEU A 52 5.19 -8.02 -3.68
CA LEU A 52 4.24 -7.13 -3.01
C LEU A 52 4.44 -7.10 -1.49
N LEU A 53 4.83 -8.23 -0.89
CA LEU A 53 5.25 -8.30 0.51
C LEU A 53 6.56 -7.55 0.75
N LEU A 54 7.53 -7.67 -0.17
CA LEU A 54 8.82 -6.99 -0.06
C LEU A 54 8.68 -5.47 -0.20
N THR A 55 7.86 -5.00 -1.15
CA THR A 55 7.59 -3.57 -1.32
C THR A 55 6.77 -2.96 -0.19
N SER A 56 5.91 -3.75 0.46
CA SER A 56 5.12 -3.30 1.61
C SER A 56 5.85 -3.44 2.96
N ALA A 57 6.93 -4.21 3.03
CA ALA A 57 7.71 -4.41 4.26
C ALA A 57 8.23 -3.10 4.89
N PRO A 58 8.77 -2.12 4.14
CA PRO A 58 9.19 -0.84 4.72
C PRO A 58 8.02 -0.08 5.35
N GLY A 59 6.85 -0.08 4.69
CA GLY A 59 5.63 0.52 5.21
C GLY A 59 5.14 -0.18 6.48
N ALA A 60 5.15 -1.51 6.49
CA ALA A 60 4.77 -2.30 7.66
C ALA A 60 5.72 -2.07 8.85
N LEU A 61 7.03 -2.03 8.62
CA LEU A 61 8.03 -1.72 9.65
C LEU A 61 7.83 -0.31 10.23
N LEU A 62 7.50 0.67 9.40
CA LEU A 62 7.17 2.03 9.86
C LEU A 62 5.96 2.00 10.79
N VAL A 63 4.90 1.26 10.45
CA VAL A 63 3.71 1.13 11.31
C VAL A 63 4.06 0.45 12.65
N LEU A 64 4.86 -0.62 12.62
CA LEU A 64 5.28 -1.33 13.84
C LEU A 64 6.13 -0.44 14.75
N LEU A 65 7.13 0.23 14.18
CA LEU A 65 8.00 1.16 14.90
C LEU A 65 7.18 2.31 15.46
N ALA A 66 6.40 3.01 14.63
CA ALA A 66 5.59 4.12 15.09
C ALA A 66 4.60 3.70 16.20
N SER A 67 3.98 2.54 16.09
CA SER A 67 3.02 2.04 17.08
C SER A 67 3.67 1.67 18.43
N ALA A 68 4.96 1.31 18.44
CA ALA A 68 5.70 1.11 19.69
C ALA A 68 5.81 2.40 20.50
N TRP A 69 6.06 3.53 19.83
CA TRP A 69 6.27 4.85 20.45
C TRP A 69 4.96 5.61 20.67
N LEU A 70 3.96 5.43 19.79
CA LEU A 70 2.71 6.19 19.81
C LEU A 70 1.69 5.62 20.81
N ARG A 71 1.35 6.44 21.81
CA ARG A 71 0.35 6.10 22.83
C ARG A 71 -1.08 6.43 22.41
N ARG A 72 -1.28 7.48 21.61
CA ARG A 72 -2.62 7.95 21.16
C ARG A 72 -3.12 7.15 19.96
N GLY A 73 -4.39 6.75 19.99
CA GLY A 73 -5.04 6.04 18.89
C GLY A 73 -4.94 6.82 17.56
N ALA A 74 -5.41 8.06 17.52
CA ALA A 74 -5.40 8.88 16.30
C ALA A 74 -4.01 8.93 15.61
N LEU A 75 -2.92 9.00 16.38
CA LEU A 75 -1.57 9.00 15.83
C LEU A 75 -1.19 7.66 15.19
N ARG A 76 -1.68 6.54 15.73
CA ARG A 76 -1.47 5.21 15.13
C ARG A 76 -2.28 5.02 13.84
N VAL A 77 -3.46 5.65 13.70
CA VAL A 77 -4.17 5.70 12.40
C VAL A 77 -3.35 6.49 11.39
N GLY A 78 -2.81 7.65 11.80
CA GLY A 78 -1.91 8.45 10.94
C GLY A 78 -0.66 7.67 10.53
N ALA A 79 -0.05 6.93 11.46
CA ALA A 79 1.10 6.07 11.15
C ALA A 79 0.75 4.96 10.15
N PHE A 80 -0.43 4.35 10.28
CA PHE A 80 -0.92 3.38 9.30
C PHE A 80 -1.07 4.02 7.91
N ILE A 81 -1.72 5.18 7.82
CA ILE A 81 -1.90 5.91 6.55
C ILE A 81 -0.55 6.20 5.90
N ALA A 82 0.41 6.71 6.68
CA ALA A 82 1.75 7.02 6.17
C ALA A 82 2.48 5.75 5.67
N GLY A 83 2.42 4.66 6.43
CA GLY A 83 3.03 3.37 6.04
C GLY A 83 2.38 2.75 4.81
N ALA A 84 1.05 2.79 4.72
CA ALA A 84 0.30 2.31 3.57
C ALA A 84 0.56 3.16 2.31
N LEU A 85 0.65 4.48 2.45
CA LEU A 85 1.00 5.38 1.35
C LEU A 85 2.42 5.10 0.83
N LEU A 86 3.39 4.92 1.74
CA LEU A 86 4.76 4.54 1.36
C LEU A 86 4.78 3.22 0.60
N ALA A 87 4.05 2.21 1.07
CA ALA A 87 3.95 0.92 0.38
C ALA A 87 3.31 1.07 -1.02
N CYS A 88 2.29 1.92 -1.18
CA CYS A 88 1.70 2.21 -2.48
C CYS A 88 2.69 2.89 -3.45
N ILE A 89 3.49 3.84 -2.97
CA ILE A 89 4.52 4.52 -3.77
C ILE A 89 5.60 3.53 -4.21
N LEU A 90 6.08 2.70 -3.29
CA LEU A 90 7.10 1.68 -3.59
C LEU A 90 6.56 0.63 -4.56
N ALA A 91 5.31 0.19 -4.39
CA ALA A 91 4.67 -0.73 -5.32
C ALA A 91 4.46 -0.09 -6.69
N ALA A 92 4.03 1.17 -6.77
CA ALA A 92 3.90 1.89 -8.04
C ALA A 92 5.25 2.01 -8.76
N GLY A 93 6.32 2.31 -8.02
CA GLY A 93 7.67 2.37 -8.56
C GLY A 93 8.16 1.02 -9.09
N LEU A 94 7.86 -0.06 -8.36
CA LEU A 94 8.17 -1.42 -8.79
C LEU A 94 7.41 -1.77 -10.08
N PHE A 95 6.08 -1.62 -10.08
CA PHE A 95 5.22 -2.01 -11.20
C PHE A 95 5.19 -0.98 -12.36
N ALA A 96 5.88 0.16 -12.25
CA ALA A 96 5.93 1.20 -13.28
C ALA A 96 6.33 0.66 -14.66
N GLN A 97 7.31 -0.25 -14.71
CA GLN A 97 7.80 -0.84 -15.96
C GLN A 97 6.73 -1.68 -16.67
N ALA A 98 5.83 -2.32 -15.93
CA ALA A 98 4.71 -3.05 -16.50
C ALA A 98 3.61 -2.13 -17.06
N PHE A 99 3.58 -0.87 -16.64
CA PHE A 99 2.66 0.15 -17.15
C PHE A 99 3.22 0.95 -18.34
N GLY A 100 4.54 0.88 -18.59
CA GLY A 100 5.18 1.51 -19.75
C GLY A 100 6.71 1.44 -19.71
N ASN A 101 7.35 1.49 -20.88
CA ASN A 101 8.74 1.08 -21.04
C ASN A 101 9.79 2.08 -20.50
N THR A 102 9.44 3.34 -20.23
CA THR A 102 10.36 4.35 -19.69
C THR A 102 9.61 5.39 -18.86
N TRP A 103 9.38 5.10 -17.57
CA TRP A 103 8.88 6.10 -16.63
C TRP A 103 10.04 6.67 -15.82
N SER A 104 10.18 8.00 -15.82
CA SER A 104 11.04 8.69 -14.84
C SER A 104 10.37 8.68 -13.46
N ILE A 105 11.17 8.80 -12.40
CA ILE A 105 10.66 8.86 -11.01
C ILE A 105 9.62 9.98 -10.83
N SER A 106 9.83 11.12 -11.50
CA SER A 106 8.88 12.24 -11.49
C SER A 106 7.55 11.89 -12.16
N GLU A 107 7.57 11.15 -13.26
CA GLU A 107 6.34 10.72 -13.95
C GLU A 107 5.61 9.64 -13.15
N ILE A 108 6.34 8.72 -12.48
CA ILE A 108 5.73 7.74 -11.55
C ILE A 108 4.97 8.47 -10.44
N LEU A 109 5.61 9.45 -9.81
CA LEU A 109 4.98 10.23 -8.75
C LEU A 109 3.82 11.08 -9.25
N ALA A 110 3.95 11.72 -10.41
CA ALA A 110 2.91 12.58 -10.97
C ALA A 110 1.67 11.79 -11.44
N GLU A 111 1.88 10.75 -12.25
CA GLU A 111 0.80 10.06 -12.97
C GLU A 111 0.27 8.84 -12.23
N LEU A 112 1.15 8.04 -11.61
CA LEU A 112 0.73 6.80 -10.95
C LEU A 112 0.33 7.04 -9.48
N VAL A 113 0.79 8.14 -8.86
CA VAL A 113 0.49 8.44 -7.45
C VAL A 113 -0.38 9.69 -7.32
N LEU A 114 0.07 10.86 -7.79
CA LEU A 114 -0.62 12.13 -7.58
C LEU A 114 -1.91 12.26 -8.41
N ALA A 115 -1.94 11.80 -9.66
CA ALA A 115 -3.17 11.78 -10.44
C ALA A 115 -4.19 10.75 -9.91
N GLN A 116 -3.72 9.74 -9.17
CA GLN A 116 -4.51 8.60 -8.70
C GLN A 116 -4.79 8.64 -7.19
N LEU A 117 -4.74 9.83 -6.57
CA LEU A 117 -5.02 10.02 -5.14
C LEU A 117 -6.38 9.46 -4.70
N HIS A 118 -7.37 9.49 -5.59
CA HIS A 118 -8.69 8.91 -5.34
C HIS A 118 -8.64 7.37 -5.20
N LEU A 119 -7.82 6.69 -6.01
CA LEU A 119 -7.62 5.25 -5.90
C LEU A 119 -6.82 4.89 -4.64
N ILE A 120 -5.84 5.71 -4.27
CA ILE A 120 -5.11 5.56 -3.00
C ILE A 120 -6.09 5.69 -1.82
N ALA A 121 -6.96 6.70 -1.84
CA ALA A 121 -7.95 6.89 -0.78
C ALA A 121 -8.87 5.67 -0.66
N LEU A 122 -9.35 5.12 -1.78
CA LEU A 122 -10.17 3.90 -1.81
C LEU A 122 -9.40 2.67 -1.30
N ALA A 123 -8.14 2.52 -1.71
CA ALA A 123 -7.29 1.40 -1.31
C ALA A 123 -6.96 1.38 0.19
N LEU A 124 -6.75 2.55 0.77
CA LEU A 124 -6.44 2.71 2.19
C LEU A 124 -7.69 2.62 3.08
N LEU A 125 -8.89 2.86 2.54
CA LEU A 125 -10.14 2.89 3.31
C LEU A 125 -10.40 1.62 4.15
N PRO A 126 -10.32 0.39 3.61
CA PRO A 126 -10.54 -0.81 4.41
C PRO A 126 -9.50 -0.97 5.53
N GLY A 127 -8.22 -0.71 5.26
CA GLY A 127 -7.16 -0.81 6.25
C GLY A 127 -7.26 0.26 7.34
N THR A 128 -7.57 1.50 6.98
CA THR A 128 -7.74 2.60 7.94
C THR A 128 -8.94 2.37 8.84
N LEU A 129 -10.07 1.89 8.29
CA LEU A 129 -11.27 1.57 9.05
C LEU A 129 -11.01 0.41 10.01
N LEU A 130 -10.29 -0.63 9.58
CA LEU A 130 -9.85 -1.72 10.45
C LEU A 130 -9.02 -1.20 11.63
N VAL A 131 -8.00 -0.39 11.35
CA VAL A 131 -7.11 0.16 12.39
C VAL A 131 -7.87 1.09 13.35
N ALA A 132 -8.78 1.93 12.84
CA ALA A 132 -9.62 2.79 13.66
C ALA A 132 -10.54 1.98 14.59
N LEU A 133 -11.16 0.90 14.09
CA LEU A 133 -11.99 0.01 14.89
C LEU A 133 -11.20 -0.73 15.96
N LEU A 134 -9.99 -1.21 15.62
CA LEU A 134 -9.10 -1.88 16.57
C LEU A 134 -8.71 -0.94 17.72
N GLN A 135 -8.43 0.33 17.44
CA GLN A 135 -8.08 1.30 18.47
C GLN A 135 -9.25 1.75 19.33
N ARG A 136 -10.46 1.85 18.76
CA ARG A 136 -11.67 2.12 19.56
C ARG A 136 -11.95 1.03 20.59
N ARG A 137 -11.49 -0.20 20.35
CA ARG A 137 -11.62 -1.32 21.30
C ARG A 137 -10.52 -1.34 22.38
N GLU A 138 -9.47 -0.53 22.23
CA GLU A 138 -8.35 -0.42 23.18
C GLU A 138 -8.49 0.72 24.19
N GLY A 139 -9.22 1.78 23.84
CA GLY A 139 -9.60 2.87 24.75
C GLY A 139 -10.83 2.51 25.57
#